data_AF-A0A094PRF5-F1
#
_entry.id   AF-A0A094PRF5-F1
#
_cell.length_a   1.000
_cell.length_b   1.000
_cell.length_c   1.000
_cell.angle_alpha   90.00
_cell.angle_beta   90.00
_cell.angle_gamma   90.00
#
_symmetry.space_group_name_H-M   'P 1'
#
loop_
_entity.id
_entity.type
_entity.pdbx_description
1 polymer ?
#
loop_
_entity_poly.entity_id
_entity_poly.type
_entity_poly.pdbx_seq_one_letter_code
_entity_poly.pdbx_strand_id
1 'polypeptide(L)' 'MFVIAAPGQGSQKPGFLEPWLDNPTYRATLSSWSTVIGIDLVTHGTTSDLETITDTAIA' A
#
# COMPACT_ATOMS: atom_id res chain seq x y z
N MET A 1 21.13 -17.13 11.67
CA MET A 1 19.65 -17.21 11.80
C MET A 1 19.08 -15.88 11.34
N PHE A 2 18.12 -15.87 10.41
CA PHE A 2 17.45 -14.65 9.95
C PHE A 2 15.97 -14.70 10.32
N VAL A 3 15.44 -13.57 10.76
CA VAL A 3 14.01 -13.39 11.00
C VAL A 3 13.53 -12.29 10.08
N ILE A 4 12.45 -12.55 9.35
CA ILE A 4 11.74 -11.58 8.53
C ILE A 4 10.37 -11.39 9.18
N ALA A 5 10.03 -10.14 9.49
CA ALA A 5 8.75 -9.76 10.06
C ALA A 5 8.12 -8.65 9.20
N ALA A 6 6.79 -8.64 9.12
CA ALA A 6 6.02 -7.60 8.46
C ALA A 6 5.23 -6.81 9.53
N PRO A 7 5.20 -5.47 9.47
CA PRO A 7 4.47 -4.65 10.42
C PRO A 7 2.95 -4.78 10.22
N GLY A 8 2.17 -4.50 11.28
CA GLY A 8 0.71 -4.47 11.24
C GLY A 8 0.11 -3.07 11.06
N GLN A 9 -1.19 -2.95 11.32
CA GLN A 9 -1.96 -1.70 11.27
C GLN A 9 -1.37 -0.63 12.18
N GLY A 10 -1.38 0.63 11.72
CA GLY A 10 -0.80 1.79 12.40
C GLY A 10 0.63 2.13 11.97
N SER A 11 1.26 1.28 11.17
CA SER A 11 2.59 1.55 10.59
C SER A 11 2.54 2.36 9.29
N GLN A 12 1.38 2.38 8.62
CA GLN A 12 1.17 3.08 7.36
C GLN A 12 1.18 4.61 7.53
N LYS A 13 1.66 5.30 6.49
CA LYS A 13 1.71 6.77 6.40
C LYS A 13 1.34 7.20 4.97
N PRO A 14 0.77 8.40 4.78
CA PRO A 14 0.56 8.94 3.43
C PRO A 14 1.86 8.92 2.63
N GLY A 15 1.81 8.50 1.37
CA GLY A 15 2.98 8.46 0.49
C GLY A 15 3.96 7.31 0.73
N PHE A 16 3.73 6.40 1.69
CA PHE A 16 4.80 5.46 2.09
C PHE A 16 5.23 4.48 0.98
N LEU A 17 4.38 4.23 -0.03
CA LEU A 17 4.74 3.41 -1.19
C LEU A 17 5.37 4.21 -2.34
N GLU A 18 5.41 5.54 -2.32
CA GLU A 18 5.99 6.34 -3.42
C GLU A 18 7.39 5.88 -3.83
N PRO A 19 8.37 5.69 -2.92
CA PRO A 19 9.72 5.27 -3.32
C PRO A 19 9.78 3.86 -3.92
N TRP A 20 8.80 3.01 -3.60
CA TRP A 20 8.71 1.66 -4.14
C TRP A 20 8.11 1.68 -5.55
N LEU A 21 7.17 2.59 -5.80
CA LEU A 21 6.44 2.70 -7.07
C LEU A 21 7.13 3.56 -8.13
N ASP A 22 8.31 4.11 -7.80
CA ASP A 22 9.28 4.58 -8.80
C ASP A 22 9.76 3.44 -9.70
N ASN A 23 9.75 2.19 -9.19
CA ASN A 23 10.03 1.02 -10.01
C ASN A 23 8.78 0.61 -10.82
N PRO A 24 8.84 0.60 -12.18
CA PRO A 24 7.69 0.31 -13.01
C PRO A 24 7.16 -1.13 -12.84
N THR A 25 8.02 -2.09 -12.51
CA THR A 25 7.62 -3.47 -12.25
C THR A 25 6.79 -3.58 -10.97
N TYR A 26 7.20 -2.88 -9.90
CA TYR A 26 6.45 -2.89 -8.64
C TYR A 26 5.11 -2.18 -8.77
N ARG A 27 5.09 -1.07 -9.53
CA ARG A 27 3.84 -0.40 -9.91
C ARG A 27 2.89 -1.32 -10.66
N ALA A 28 3.38 -2.04 -11.68
CA ALA A 28 2.56 -2.97 -12.45
C ALA A 28 1.99 -4.10 -11.56
N THR A 29 2.80 -4.66 -10.67
CA THR A 29 2.35 -5.66 -9.70
C THR A 29 1.24 -5.12 -8.80
N LEU A 30 1.42 -3.93 -8.20
CA LEU A 30 0.43 -3.34 -7.30
C LEU A 30 -0.88 -2.97 -8.02
N SER A 31 -0.78 -2.48 -9.26
CA SER A 31 -1.95 -2.25 -10.13
C SER A 31 -2.71 -3.55 -10.46
N SER A 32 -2.00 -4.67 -10.64
CA SER A 32 -2.67 -5.97 -10.85
C SER A 32 -3.45 -6.42 -9.62
N TRP A 33 -2.90 -6.24 -8.43
CA TRP A 33 -3.59 -6.55 -7.18
C TRP A 33 -4.79 -5.64 -6.98
N SER A 34 -4.64 -4.35 -7.28
CA SER A 34 -5.74 -3.38 -7.24
C SER A 34 -6.94 -3.85 -8.07
N THR A 35 -6.68 -4.38 -9.26
CA THR A 35 -7.71 -4.94 -10.15
C THR A 35 -8.39 -6.17 -9.54
N VAL A 36 -7.62 -7.05 -8.91
CA VAL A 36 -8.14 -8.30 -8.32
C VAL A 36 -9.04 -8.02 -7.11
N ILE A 37 -8.68 -7.05 -6.27
CA ILE A 37 -9.41 -6.76 -5.02
C ILE A 37 -10.43 -5.62 -5.15
N GLY A 38 -10.44 -4.91 -6.28
CA GLY A 38 -11.36 -3.79 -6.53
C GLY A 38 -11.05 -2.52 -5.72
N ILE A 39 -9.83 -2.39 -5.21
CA ILE A 39 -9.36 -1.26 -4.40
C ILE A 39 -8.12 -0.68 -5.06
N ASP A 40 -8.04 0.65 -5.24
CA ASP A 40 -6.88 1.29 -5.85
C ASP A 40 -5.71 1.40 -4.86
N LEU A 41 -4.92 0.33 -4.77
CA LEU A 41 -3.75 0.27 -3.88
C LEU A 41 -2.64 1.25 -4.28
N VAL A 42 -2.58 1.68 -5.54
CA VAL A 42 -1.62 2.70 -5.97
C VAL A 42 -2.00 4.03 -5.33
N THR A 43 -3.25 4.45 -5.48
CA THR A 43 -3.77 5.68 -4.85
C THR A 43 -3.67 5.64 -3.32
N HIS A 44 -3.99 4.50 -2.69
CA HIS A 44 -3.86 4.36 -1.23
C HIS A 44 -2.41 4.26 -0.73
N GLY A 45 -1.50 3.79 -1.57
CA GLY A 45 -0.07 3.75 -1.29
C GLY A 45 0.64 5.09 -1.42
N THR A 46 0.10 6.02 -2.22
CA THR A 46 0.77 7.29 -2.56
C THR A 46 0.03 8.52 -2.05
N THR A 47 -1.21 8.75 -2.48
CA THR A 47 -1.86 10.06 -2.34
C THR A 47 -2.98 10.11 -1.31
N SER A 48 -3.47 8.95 -0.86
CA SER A 48 -4.52 8.92 0.15
C SER A 48 -4.04 9.46 1.50
N ASP A 49 -4.94 10.13 2.21
CA ASP A 49 -4.65 10.67 3.53
C ASP A 49 -4.62 9.59 4.62
N LEU A 50 -4.19 9.99 5.81
CA LEU A 50 -4.01 9.09 6.94
C LEU A 50 -5.34 8.47 7.40
N GLU A 51 -6.43 9.23 7.35
CA GLU A 51 -7.77 8.77 7.75
C GLU A 51 -8.22 7.62 6.84
N THR A 52 -8.13 7.82 5.52
CA THR A 52 -8.48 6.82 4.50
C THR A 52 -7.68 5.53 4.68
N ILE A 53 -6.37 5.61 4.91
CA ILE A 53 -5.52 4.41 5.00
C ILE A 53 -5.53 3.76 6.39
N THR A 54 -6.14 4.39 7.40
CA THR A 54 -6.28 3.83 8.76
C THR A 54 -7.66 3.29 9.05
N ASP A 55 -8.64 3.58 8.19
CA ASP A 55 -10.02 3.12 8.35
C ASP A 55 -10.13 1.59 8.26
N THR A 56 -10.35 0.96 9.41
CA THR A 56 -10.53 -0.49 9.52
C THR A 56 -11.92 -0.96 9.12
N ALA A 57 -12.88 -0.05 8.86
CA ALA A 57 -14.17 -0.44 8.32
C ALA A 57 -14.07 -0.88 6.84
N ILE A 58 -12.98 -0.51 6.16
CA ILE A 58 -12.65 -0.88 4.78
C ILE A 58 -11.75 -2.13 4.72
N ALA A 59 -11.11 -2.52 5.83
CA ALA A 59 -10.12 -3.60 5.90
C ALA A 59 -10.72 -5.00 6.02
#